data_AF-Q2VPH1-F1
#
_entry.id   AF-Q2VPH1-F1
#
_cell.length_a   1.000
_cell.length_b   1.000
_cell.length_c   1.000
_cell.angle_alpha   90.00
_cell.angle_beta   90.00
_cell.angle_gamma   90.00
#
_symmetry.space_group_name_H-M   'P 1'
#
loop_
_entity.id
_entity.type
_entity.pdbx_description
1 polymer ?
#
loop_
_entity_poly.entity_id
_entity_poly.type
_entity_poly.pdbx_seq_one_letter_code
_entity_poly.pdbx_strand_id
1 'polypeptide(L)'
;MAQYKGAASEAGRAMQLMKKREKQREQLEQMKLKIAEENVVKANINKKFSAHYDAVEAELKSSTVGLVTLNDMKAKQEALVKEREKQLAKKEQFKDLQLMLEKQRERERKKEQKRKIASLSFNLEEDEECEDEEGEEEESDKEDPPEEKKKKKKKKLGKNPDVDTSFLPDRDREEEENRLREELRQEWEHKQEKIKSEEIEITFSYWDGSGHRRTVKMKKGNSIQQFLQKALESLRKDFSELRSAGVEQLMYIKEDLIIPHHHSFYDFIVTKARGKSGPLFNFDVHEDVRLLSDATVEKDESHAGKVVLRSWYEKNKHIFPASRWEPYDPEKKWDKYTIR
;
A
#
# COMPACT_ATOMS: atom_id res chain seq x y z
N MET A 1 -60.84 31.76 72.74
CA MET A 1 -59.49 31.73 72.12
C MET A 1 -59.55 30.84 70.88
N ALA A 2 -59.39 31.39 69.69
CA ALA A 2 -59.42 30.63 68.43
C ALA A 2 -58.11 29.84 68.28
N GLN A 3 -58.17 28.50 68.34
CA GLN A 3 -57.02 27.63 68.15
C GLN A 3 -56.90 27.21 66.67
N TYR A 4 -55.84 27.70 66.05
CA TYR A 4 -55.38 27.41 64.69
C TYR A 4 -54.98 25.92 64.57
N LYS A 5 -55.84 25.10 63.96
CA LYS A 5 -55.64 23.64 63.73
C LYS A 5 -55.31 23.29 62.26
N GLY A 6 -54.70 24.21 61.51
CA GLY A 6 -54.46 24.06 60.07
C GLY A 6 -53.25 23.19 59.67
N ALA A 7 -52.21 23.11 60.51
CA ALA A 7 -50.89 22.62 60.06
C ALA A 7 -50.83 21.13 59.66
N ALA A 8 -51.57 20.25 60.35
CA ALA A 8 -51.49 18.79 60.09
C ALA A 8 -52.32 18.35 58.87
N SER A 9 -53.47 19.01 58.62
CA SER A 9 -54.32 18.76 57.44
C SER A 9 -53.66 19.29 56.16
N GLU A 10 -52.98 20.44 56.26
CA GLU A 10 -52.23 21.03 55.15
C GLU A 10 -51.00 20.20 54.77
N ALA A 11 -50.31 19.57 55.73
CA ALA A 11 -49.17 18.71 55.46
C ALA A 11 -49.55 17.49 54.59
N GLY A 12 -50.69 16.85 54.85
CA GLY A 12 -51.18 15.73 54.04
C GLY A 12 -51.53 16.13 52.61
N ARG A 13 -52.19 17.28 52.44
CA ARG A 13 -52.46 17.86 51.10
C ARG A 13 -51.18 18.23 50.36
N ALA A 14 -50.21 18.83 51.05
CA ALA A 14 -48.93 19.20 50.46
C ALA A 14 -48.14 17.96 49.97
N MET A 15 -48.12 16.88 50.76
CA MET A 15 -47.46 15.63 50.37
C MET A 15 -48.13 14.96 49.16
N GLN A 16 -49.47 14.94 49.11
CA GLN A 16 -50.20 14.43 47.94
C GLN A 16 -49.95 15.27 46.68
N LEU A 17 -49.87 16.59 46.81
CA LEU A 17 -49.53 17.48 45.69
C LEU A 17 -48.08 17.28 45.22
N MET A 18 -47.12 17.07 46.13
CA MET A 18 -45.74 16.75 45.75
C MET A 18 -45.65 15.41 45.02
N LYS A 19 -46.27 14.35 45.55
CA LYS A 19 -46.31 13.03 44.88
C LYS A 19 -46.98 13.10 43.50
N LYS A 20 -48.01 13.93 43.34
CA LYS A 20 -48.66 14.17 42.04
C LYS A 20 -47.74 14.90 41.07
N ARG A 21 -46.95 15.87 41.53
CA ARG A 21 -45.95 16.59 40.70
C ARG A 21 -44.78 15.69 40.29
N GLU A 22 -44.30 14.84 41.19
CA GLU A 22 -43.23 13.88 40.91
C GLU A 22 -43.66 12.87 39.84
N LYS A 23 -44.86 12.30 39.99
CA LYS A 23 -45.45 11.40 38.97
C LYS A 23 -45.65 12.10 37.62
N GLN A 24 -46.04 13.39 37.62
CA GLN A 24 -46.15 14.17 36.39
C GLN A 24 -44.79 14.44 35.73
N ARG A 25 -43.74 14.68 36.53
CA ARG A 25 -42.36 14.82 36.02
C ARG A 25 -41.84 13.53 35.41
N GLU A 26 -42.01 12.39 36.08
CA GLU A 26 -41.61 11.09 35.55
C GLU A 26 -42.33 10.78 34.23
N GLN A 27 -43.64 11.06 34.14
CA GLN A 27 -44.39 10.89 32.91
C GLN A 27 -43.89 11.80 31.77
N LEU A 28 -43.51 13.05 32.08
CA LEU A 28 -42.93 13.98 31.10
C LEU A 28 -41.54 13.53 30.65
N GLU A 29 -40.69 13.05 31.55
CA GLU A 29 -39.37 12.52 31.23
C GLU A 29 -39.48 11.26 30.37
N GLN A 30 -40.40 10.34 30.68
CA GLN A 30 -40.68 9.17 29.85
C GLN A 30 -41.24 9.54 28.46
N MET A 31 -42.15 10.52 28.36
CA MET A 31 -42.62 11.00 27.06
C MET A 31 -41.49 11.65 26.26
N LYS A 32 -40.62 12.44 26.91
CA LYS A 32 -39.47 13.08 26.24
C LYS A 32 -38.48 12.05 25.71
N LEU A 33 -38.20 10.99 26.48
CA LEU A 33 -37.38 9.87 26.05
C LEU A 33 -38.00 9.13 24.86
N LYS A 34 -39.30 8.80 24.92
CA LYS A 34 -40.01 8.18 23.79
C LYS A 34 -40.00 9.04 22.52
N ILE A 35 -40.21 10.36 22.65
CA ILE A 35 -40.13 11.30 21.51
C ILE A 35 -38.71 11.35 20.94
N ALA A 36 -37.68 11.32 21.79
CA ALA A 36 -36.29 11.29 21.35
C ALA A 36 -35.97 9.98 20.59
N GLU A 37 -36.37 8.83 21.11
CA GLU A 37 -36.20 7.53 20.45
C GLU A 37 -36.97 7.48 19.11
N GLU A 38 -38.23 7.91 19.08
CA GLU A 38 -39.00 7.99 17.83
C GLU A 38 -38.37 8.94 16.82
N ASN A 39 -37.83 10.09 17.25
CA ASN A 39 -37.14 11.02 16.36
C ASN A 39 -35.82 10.46 15.82
N VAL A 40 -35.09 9.64 16.59
CA VAL A 40 -33.90 8.93 16.10
C VAL A 40 -34.31 7.88 15.06
N VAL A 41 -35.40 7.15 15.30
CA VAL A 41 -35.93 6.18 14.32
C VAL A 41 -36.43 6.89 13.06
N LYS A 42 -37.12 8.04 13.18
CA LYS A 42 -37.58 8.86 12.06
C LYS A 42 -36.43 9.51 11.29
N ALA A 43 -35.37 9.96 11.96
CA ALA A 43 -34.16 10.45 11.31
C ALA A 43 -33.45 9.34 10.49
N ASN A 44 -33.55 8.09 10.92
CA ASN A 44 -33.07 6.93 10.17
C ASN A 44 -33.97 6.53 8.99
N ILE A 45 -35.20 7.04 8.86
CA ILE A 45 -36.07 6.75 7.71
C ILE A 45 -35.49 7.34 6.42
N ASN A 46 -34.87 8.53 6.47
CA ASN A 46 -34.21 9.11 5.30
C ASN A 46 -33.03 8.25 4.78
N LYS A 47 -32.37 7.47 5.66
CA LYS A 47 -31.34 6.49 5.27
C LYS A 47 -31.90 5.18 4.73
N LYS A 48 -33.20 4.89 4.96
CA LYS A 48 -33.87 3.69 4.42
C LYS A 48 -34.33 3.88 2.96
N PHE A 49 -34.49 5.13 2.50
CA PHE A 49 -34.93 5.47 1.14
C PHE A 49 -33.85 6.13 0.28
N SER A 50 -32.68 6.45 0.83
CA SER A 50 -31.51 6.75 0.00
C SER A 50 -31.19 5.49 -0.81
N ALA A 51 -31.37 5.56 -2.14
CA ALA A 51 -30.91 4.53 -3.07
C ALA A 51 -29.52 4.08 -2.62
N HIS A 52 -29.37 2.78 -2.35
CA HIS A 52 -28.12 2.23 -1.85
C HIS A 52 -27.02 2.63 -2.83
N TYR A 53 -26.23 3.65 -2.49
CA TYR A 53 -25.08 4.06 -3.28
C TYR A 53 -24.08 2.94 -3.10
N ASP A 54 -24.15 1.95 -3.98
CA ASP A 54 -23.19 0.88 -3.97
C ASP A 54 -21.89 1.43 -4.52
N ALA A 55 -21.00 1.83 -3.62
CA ALA A 55 -19.69 2.37 -3.96
C ALA A 55 -18.95 1.45 -4.94
N VAL A 56 -19.15 0.13 -4.82
CA VAL A 56 -18.58 -0.87 -5.72
C VAL A 56 -19.18 -0.75 -7.12
N GLU A 57 -20.49 -0.55 -7.26
CA GLU A 57 -21.13 -0.38 -8.57
C GLU A 57 -20.75 0.96 -9.22
N ALA A 58 -20.61 2.03 -8.44
CA ALA A 58 -20.19 3.34 -8.95
C ALA A 58 -18.74 3.30 -9.47
N GLU A 59 -17.84 2.61 -8.77
CA GLU A 59 -16.45 2.44 -9.15
C GLU A 59 -16.27 1.44 -10.30
N LEU A 60 -17.11 0.40 -10.37
CA LEU A 60 -17.20 -0.48 -11.53
C LEU A 60 -17.66 0.30 -12.78
N LYS A 61 -18.68 1.16 -12.66
CA LYS A 61 -19.18 1.98 -13.78
C LYS A 61 -18.14 2.98 -14.27
N SER A 62 -17.38 3.60 -13.37
CA SER A 62 -16.35 4.57 -13.77
C SER A 62 -15.09 3.93 -14.35
N SER A 63 -14.69 2.75 -13.83
CA SER A 63 -13.50 2.02 -14.29
C SER A 63 -13.74 1.15 -15.54
N THR A 64 -15.00 0.95 -15.92
CA THR A 64 -15.40 0.14 -17.07
C THR A 64 -15.94 1.04 -18.18
N VAL A 65 -15.04 1.62 -18.95
CA VAL A 65 -15.37 2.35 -20.19
C VAL A 65 -14.76 1.59 -21.37
N GLY A 66 -15.61 1.15 -22.32
CA GLY A 66 -15.20 0.43 -23.54
C GLY A 66 -15.63 -1.03 -23.59
N LEU A 67 -15.16 -1.75 -24.62
CA LEU A 67 -15.40 -3.19 -24.77
C LEU A 67 -14.52 -3.93 -23.76
N VAL A 68 -15.13 -4.59 -22.77
CA VAL A 68 -14.44 -5.33 -21.70
C VAL A 68 -14.94 -6.77 -21.72
N THR A 69 -14.04 -7.74 -21.55
CA THR A 69 -14.44 -9.16 -21.51
C THR A 69 -15.14 -9.49 -20.19
N LEU A 70 -15.99 -10.52 -20.18
CA LEU A 70 -16.67 -10.96 -18.95
C LEU A 70 -15.69 -11.36 -17.84
N ASN A 71 -14.52 -11.89 -18.21
CA ASN A 71 -13.48 -12.28 -17.26
C ASN A 71 -12.84 -11.04 -16.60
N ASP A 72 -12.58 -9.99 -17.40
CA ASP A 72 -12.03 -8.73 -16.87
C ASP A 72 -13.01 -8.04 -15.93
N MET A 73 -14.31 -8.06 -16.25
CA MET A 73 -15.36 -7.52 -15.37
C MET A 73 -15.42 -8.24 -14.03
N LYS A 74 -15.39 -9.58 -14.05
CA LYS A 74 -15.38 -10.38 -12.83
C LYS A 74 -14.13 -10.12 -11.99
N ALA A 75 -12.96 -10.06 -12.62
CA ALA A 75 -11.70 -9.78 -11.94
C ALA A 75 -11.71 -8.38 -11.28
N LYS A 76 -12.21 -7.35 -11.98
CA LYS A 76 -12.37 -6.01 -11.42
C LYS A 76 -13.36 -5.98 -10.25
N GLN A 77 -14.48 -6.68 -10.37
CA GLN A 77 -15.49 -6.78 -9.31
C GLN A 77 -14.91 -7.47 -8.07
N GLU A 78 -14.22 -8.60 -8.24
CA GLU A 78 -13.58 -9.32 -7.13
C GLU A 78 -12.51 -8.46 -6.45
N ALA A 79 -11.69 -7.75 -7.22
CA ALA A 79 -10.67 -6.85 -6.69
C ALA A 79 -11.28 -5.73 -5.83
N LEU A 80 -12.34 -5.07 -6.33
CA LEU A 80 -13.03 -4.00 -5.60
C LEU A 80 -13.72 -4.49 -4.32
N VAL A 81 -14.36 -5.67 -4.37
CA VAL A 81 -14.97 -6.28 -3.19
C VAL A 81 -13.89 -6.62 -2.16
N LYS A 82 -12.80 -7.25 -2.58
CA LYS A 82 -11.68 -7.63 -1.69
C LYS A 82 -11.00 -6.41 -1.06
N GLU A 83 -10.85 -5.32 -1.80
CA GLU A 83 -10.30 -4.07 -1.27
C GLU A 83 -11.24 -3.43 -0.24
N ARG A 84 -12.54 -3.41 -0.52
CA ARG A 84 -13.57 -2.92 0.42
C ARG A 84 -13.62 -3.77 1.69
N GLU A 85 -13.56 -5.09 1.58
CA GLU A 85 -13.47 -6.01 2.72
C GLU A 85 -12.21 -5.76 3.56
N LYS A 86 -11.05 -5.58 2.92
CA LYS A 86 -9.80 -5.22 3.63
C LYS A 86 -9.93 -3.88 4.36
N GLN A 87 -10.58 -2.88 3.77
CA GLN A 87 -10.81 -1.58 4.42
C GLN A 87 -11.77 -1.70 5.60
N LEU A 88 -12.82 -2.52 5.50
CA LEU A 88 -13.74 -2.79 6.60
C LEU A 88 -13.03 -3.53 7.74
N ALA A 89 -12.27 -4.58 7.44
CA ALA A 89 -11.49 -5.32 8.43
C ALA A 89 -10.47 -4.42 9.15
N LYS A 90 -9.77 -3.52 8.44
CA LYS A 90 -8.87 -2.53 9.05
C LYS A 90 -9.62 -1.56 9.97
N LYS A 91 -10.81 -1.10 9.57
CA LYS A 91 -11.65 -0.21 10.40
C LYS A 91 -12.16 -0.91 11.65
N GLU A 92 -12.54 -2.19 11.55
CA GLU A 92 -12.95 -3.01 12.69
C GLU A 92 -11.78 -3.24 13.65
N GLN A 93 -10.63 -3.68 13.14
CA GLN A 93 -9.42 -3.82 13.95
C GLN A 93 -9.03 -2.54 14.68
N PHE A 94 -9.13 -1.39 14.01
CA PHE A 94 -8.84 -0.09 14.61
C PHE A 94 -9.85 0.26 15.73
N LYS A 95 -11.15 0.01 15.51
CA LYS A 95 -12.19 0.21 16.53
C LYS A 95 -12.00 -0.72 17.73
N ASP A 96 -11.67 -1.99 17.49
CA ASP A 96 -11.43 -2.97 18.54
C ASP A 96 -10.21 -2.60 19.38
N LEU A 97 -9.11 -2.17 18.74
CA LEU A 97 -7.93 -1.65 19.41
C LEU A 97 -8.26 -0.42 20.26
N GLN A 98 -9.06 0.50 19.73
CA GLN A 98 -9.49 1.70 20.45
C GLN A 98 -10.34 1.35 21.68
N LEU A 99 -11.28 0.42 21.54
CA LEU A 99 -12.16 -0.04 22.62
C LEU A 99 -11.37 -0.82 23.70
N MET A 100 -10.36 -1.58 23.28
CA MET A 100 -9.45 -2.26 24.21
C MET A 100 -8.60 -1.27 25.03
N LEU A 101 -8.09 -0.21 24.39
CA LEU A 101 -7.34 0.85 25.04
C LEU A 101 -8.21 1.63 26.03
N GLU A 102 -9.47 1.90 25.67
CA GLU A 102 -10.44 2.56 26.55
C GLU A 102 -10.77 1.71 27.78
N LYS A 103 -11.02 0.40 27.60
CA LYS A 103 -11.21 -0.55 28.71
C LYS A 103 -10.00 -0.64 29.64
N GLN A 104 -8.77 -0.56 29.10
CA GLN A 104 -7.56 -0.53 29.93
C GLN A 104 -7.49 0.74 30.77
N ARG A 105 -7.74 1.92 30.19
CA ARG A 105 -7.77 3.20 30.91
C ARG A 105 -8.82 3.20 32.03
N GLU A 106 -10.00 2.64 31.79
CA GLU A 106 -11.05 2.55 32.81
C GLU A 106 -10.64 1.64 34.00
N ARG A 107 -9.99 0.51 33.70
CA ARG A 107 -9.44 -0.39 34.73
C ARG A 107 -8.35 0.27 35.55
N GLU A 108 -7.46 1.05 34.92
CA GLU A 108 -6.43 1.81 35.62
C GLU A 108 -7.04 2.88 36.54
N ARG A 109 -8.06 3.63 36.07
CA ARG A 109 -8.79 4.61 36.90
C ARG A 109 -9.47 3.96 38.10
N LYS A 110 -10.13 2.81 37.92
CA LYS A 110 -10.76 2.04 39.00
C LYS A 110 -9.74 1.54 40.03
N LYS A 111 -8.58 1.06 39.57
CA LYS A 111 -7.47 0.65 40.46
C LYS A 111 -6.88 1.83 41.23
N GLU A 112 -6.69 2.97 40.59
CA GLU A 112 -6.16 4.17 41.25
C GLU A 112 -7.14 4.70 42.31
N GLN A 113 -8.45 4.69 42.03
CA GLN A 113 -9.49 5.03 43.02
C GLN A 113 -9.46 4.09 44.23
N LYS A 114 -9.39 2.77 44.02
CA LYS A 114 -9.27 1.79 45.11
C LYS A 114 -8.00 2.02 45.95
N ARG A 115 -6.86 2.30 45.31
CA ARG A 115 -5.60 2.60 46.02
C ARG A 115 -5.69 3.89 46.84
N LYS A 116 -6.32 4.95 46.31
CA LYS A 116 -6.53 6.21 47.05
C LYS A 116 -7.41 6.02 48.28
N ILE A 117 -8.48 5.24 48.15
CA ILE A 117 -9.38 4.92 49.29
C ILE A 117 -8.62 4.09 50.34
N ALA A 118 -7.91 3.04 49.92
CA ALA A 118 -7.12 2.20 50.81
C ALA A 118 -5.99 2.96 51.53
N SER A 119 -5.40 3.99 50.91
CA SER A 119 -4.36 4.81 51.55
C SER A 119 -4.88 5.84 52.57
N LEU A 120 -6.21 6.02 52.67
CA LEU A 120 -6.84 7.06 53.51
C LEU A 120 -7.62 6.50 54.71
N SER A 121 -7.56 5.19 54.98
CA SER A 121 -8.29 4.56 56.08
C SER A 121 -7.33 3.80 57.03
N PHE A 122 -7.04 4.42 58.18
CA PHE A 122 -6.44 3.79 59.36
C PHE A 122 -7.56 3.00 60.07
N ASN A 123 -7.60 1.67 59.93
CA ASN A 123 -8.17 0.80 60.95
C ASN A 123 -7.47 -0.57 60.88
N LEU A 124 -6.70 -0.85 61.92
CA LEU A 124 -6.08 -2.12 62.25
C LEU A 124 -7.12 -2.88 63.09
N GLU A 125 -7.28 -4.17 62.83
CA GLU A 125 -8.23 -5.12 63.45
C GLU A 125 -9.61 -5.20 62.80
N GLU A 126 -9.99 -6.47 62.56
CA GLU A 126 -11.31 -6.99 62.18
C GLU A 126 -11.79 -6.61 60.77
N ASP A 127 -11.57 -7.51 59.80
CA ASP A 127 -12.67 -8.38 59.36
C ASP A 127 -12.27 -9.27 58.18
N GLU A 128 -12.40 -10.56 58.47
CA GLU A 128 -12.76 -11.60 57.51
C GLU A 128 -14.02 -11.20 56.73
N GLU A 129 -14.18 -11.76 55.53
CA GLU A 129 -15.48 -11.86 54.82
C GLU A 129 -16.10 -10.58 54.23
N CYS A 130 -15.79 -10.33 52.95
CA CYS A 130 -16.77 -9.79 52.00
C CYS A 130 -16.61 -10.55 50.67
N GLU A 131 -17.10 -11.79 50.68
CA GLU A 131 -17.65 -12.44 49.49
C GLU A 131 -18.94 -11.73 49.09
N ASP A 132 -19.15 -11.56 47.78
CA ASP A 132 -20.46 -11.66 47.12
C ASP A 132 -20.21 -11.64 45.60
N GLU A 133 -20.25 -12.86 45.04
CA GLU A 133 -20.92 -13.35 43.81
C GLU A 133 -20.97 -12.44 42.55
N GLU A 134 -20.69 -12.89 41.33
CA GLU A 134 -21.29 -14.04 40.63
C GLU A 134 -20.30 -14.76 39.67
N GLY A 135 -20.30 -16.11 39.67
CA GLY A 135 -20.30 -16.90 38.43
C GLY A 135 -19.13 -17.87 38.14
N GLU A 136 -19.20 -19.05 38.76
CA GLU A 136 -18.79 -20.39 38.26
C GLU A 136 -17.29 -20.81 38.26
N GLU A 137 -16.87 -21.36 39.40
CA GLU A 137 -16.36 -22.74 39.70
C GLU A 137 -15.70 -23.57 38.54
N GLU A 138 -14.65 -24.38 38.69
CA GLU A 138 -14.17 -25.21 39.82
C GLU A 138 -12.64 -25.45 39.78
N GLU A 139 -12.09 -25.58 41.00
CA GLU A 139 -11.04 -26.47 41.51
C GLU A 139 -9.59 -26.56 40.94
N SER A 140 -8.68 -26.13 41.84
CA SER A 140 -7.55 -26.88 42.46
C SER A 140 -6.36 -27.32 41.57
N ASP A 141 -5.09 -27.28 41.97
CA ASP A 141 -4.43 -27.08 43.26
C ASP A 141 -2.95 -26.67 42.98
N LYS A 142 -2.37 -25.85 43.87
CA LYS A 142 -0.93 -25.70 44.26
C LYS A 142 0.17 -25.51 43.20
N GLU A 143 0.76 -24.30 43.14
CA GLU A 143 1.98 -23.83 43.85
C GLU A 143 3.26 -24.04 43.01
N ASP A 144 3.73 -22.94 42.38
CA ASP A 144 5.11 -22.41 42.42
C ASP A 144 5.38 -21.38 41.29
N PRO A 145 5.91 -20.16 41.57
CA PRO A 145 6.17 -19.11 40.58
C PRO A 145 7.69 -18.95 40.25
N PRO A 146 8.13 -18.04 39.36
CA PRO A 146 7.83 -17.88 37.93
C PRO A 146 9.13 -17.73 37.08
N GLU A 147 9.35 -18.52 36.03
CA GLU A 147 10.44 -18.26 35.06
C GLU A 147 10.00 -18.23 33.58
N GLU A 148 10.38 -17.13 32.94
CA GLU A 148 10.52 -16.86 31.50
C GLU A 148 9.38 -17.22 30.53
N LYS A 149 8.52 -16.22 30.32
CA LYS A 149 7.53 -16.12 29.24
C LYS A 149 8.18 -16.19 27.85
N LYS A 150 8.37 -17.39 27.31
CA LYS A 150 8.17 -17.68 25.88
C LYS A 150 6.84 -18.39 25.72
N LYS A 151 5.73 -17.63 25.67
CA LYS A 151 4.40 -18.14 25.27
C LYS A 151 4.46 -18.55 23.79
N LYS A 152 5.05 -19.71 23.49
CA LYS A 152 4.77 -20.47 22.27
C LYS A 152 3.30 -20.86 22.38
N LYS A 153 2.44 -20.25 21.57
CA LYS A 153 1.04 -20.69 21.43
C LYS A 153 1.06 -22.20 21.19
N LYS A 154 0.47 -22.98 22.10
CA LYS A 154 0.36 -24.44 21.97
C LYS A 154 -0.36 -24.70 20.65
N LYS A 155 0.39 -25.14 19.62
CA LYS A 155 -0.19 -25.63 18.37
C LYS A 155 -1.05 -26.85 18.72
N LYS A 156 -2.28 -26.86 18.21
CA LYS A 156 -3.35 -27.86 18.33
C LYS A 156 -2.79 -29.25 18.73
N LEU A 157 -2.82 -29.57 20.03
CA LEU A 157 -2.43 -30.88 20.55
C LEU A 157 -3.46 -31.90 20.05
N GLY A 158 -3.07 -32.82 19.16
CA GLY A 158 -3.93 -33.94 18.72
C GLY A 158 -4.06 -34.19 17.22
N LYS A 159 -3.43 -33.40 16.34
CA LYS A 159 -3.37 -33.70 14.89
C LYS A 159 -1.96 -34.13 14.51
N ASN A 160 -1.83 -35.27 13.84
CA ASN A 160 -0.55 -35.77 13.33
C ASN A 160 0.03 -34.73 12.34
N PRO A 161 1.30 -34.31 12.51
CA PRO A 161 1.90 -33.26 11.68
C PRO A 161 2.18 -33.70 10.23
N ASP A 162 2.18 -35.02 9.96
CA ASP A 162 2.47 -35.61 8.65
C ASP A 162 1.23 -35.81 7.76
N VAL A 163 0.03 -35.54 8.29
CA VAL A 163 -1.20 -35.65 7.49
C VAL A 163 -1.32 -34.41 6.62
N ASP A 164 -1.27 -34.58 5.30
CA ASP A 164 -1.49 -33.49 4.35
C ASP A 164 -2.90 -32.91 4.54
N THR A 165 -2.94 -31.68 5.06
CA THR A 165 -4.16 -30.92 5.29
C THR A 165 -4.32 -29.80 4.26
N SER A 166 -3.56 -29.82 3.15
CA SER A 166 -3.58 -28.82 2.07
C SER A 166 -4.99 -28.56 1.50
N PHE A 167 -5.82 -29.60 1.45
CA PHE A 167 -7.21 -29.53 0.96
C PHE A 167 -8.20 -28.84 1.91
N LEU A 168 -7.88 -28.75 3.21
CA LEU A 168 -8.75 -28.10 4.20
C LEU A 168 -8.47 -26.59 4.25
N PRO A 169 -9.51 -25.73 4.23
CA PRO A 169 -9.37 -24.30 4.51
C PRO A 169 -8.70 -24.12 5.88
N ASP A 170 -7.48 -23.60 5.88
CA ASP A 170 -6.72 -23.35 7.09
C ASP A 170 -6.32 -21.89 7.09
N ARG A 171 -7.04 -21.10 7.89
CA ARG A 171 -6.80 -19.67 8.02
C ARG A 171 -5.35 -19.38 8.41
N ASP A 172 -4.74 -20.22 9.25
CA ASP A 172 -3.35 -20.03 9.66
C ASP A 172 -2.40 -20.31 8.49
N ARG A 173 -2.68 -21.31 7.64
CA ARG A 173 -1.89 -21.61 6.42
C ARG A 173 -2.07 -20.52 5.36
N GLU A 174 -3.29 -20.07 5.11
CA GLU A 174 -3.56 -18.98 4.16
C GLU A 174 -2.93 -17.67 4.61
N GLU A 175 -2.91 -17.38 5.92
CA GLU A 175 -2.18 -16.24 6.50
C GLU A 175 -0.65 -16.40 6.35
N GLU A 176 -0.10 -17.60 6.56
CA GLU A 176 1.32 -17.91 6.30
C GLU A 176 1.66 -17.78 4.81
N GLU A 177 0.83 -18.30 3.92
CA GLU A 177 1.02 -18.19 2.46
C GLU A 177 0.90 -16.74 2.00
N ASN A 178 -0.06 -15.98 2.51
CA ASN A 178 -0.18 -14.55 2.20
C ASN A 178 1.01 -13.75 2.73
N ARG A 179 1.53 -14.09 3.92
CA ARG A 179 2.77 -13.47 4.44
C ARG A 179 3.96 -13.79 3.54
N LEU A 180 4.16 -15.06 3.17
CA LEU A 180 5.23 -15.47 2.25
C LEU A 180 5.09 -14.80 0.87
N ARG A 181 3.88 -14.69 0.33
CA ARG A 181 3.61 -13.97 -0.93
C ARG A 181 3.96 -12.49 -0.82
N GLU A 182 3.66 -11.86 0.31
CA GLU A 182 3.96 -10.45 0.54
C GLU A 182 5.45 -10.21 0.79
N GLU A 183 6.13 -11.08 1.54
CA GLU A 183 7.57 -11.07 1.72
C GLU A 183 8.30 -11.24 0.37
N LEU A 184 7.88 -12.21 -0.45
CA LEU A 184 8.43 -12.40 -1.80
C LEU A 184 8.16 -11.21 -2.72
N ARG A 185 6.99 -10.56 -2.59
CA ARG A 185 6.68 -9.33 -3.33
C ARG A 185 7.64 -8.20 -2.93
N GLN A 186 7.83 -7.98 -1.63
CA GLN A 186 8.73 -6.96 -1.11
C GLN A 186 10.19 -7.23 -1.48
N GLU A 187 10.64 -8.47 -1.38
CA GLU A 187 11.96 -8.86 -1.84
C GLU A 187 12.14 -8.62 -3.34
N TRP A 188 11.11 -8.94 -4.14
CA TRP A 188 11.14 -8.71 -5.57
C TRP A 188 11.22 -7.21 -5.87
N GLU A 189 10.35 -6.39 -5.27
CA GLU A 189 10.38 -4.93 -5.40
C GLU A 189 11.73 -4.33 -4.98
N HIS A 190 12.29 -4.78 -3.85
CA HIS A 190 13.60 -4.34 -3.38
C HIS A 190 14.73 -4.75 -4.34
N LYS A 191 14.69 -5.97 -4.90
CA LYS A 191 15.65 -6.41 -5.93
C LYS A 191 15.52 -5.56 -7.20
N GLN A 192 14.29 -5.25 -7.63
CA GLN A 192 14.02 -4.40 -8.79
C GLN A 192 14.54 -2.98 -8.56
N GLU A 193 14.26 -2.39 -7.40
CA GLU A 193 14.72 -1.05 -7.02
C GLU A 193 16.24 -0.99 -6.92
N LYS A 194 16.87 -2.02 -6.35
CA LYS A 194 18.33 -2.14 -6.32
C LYS A 194 18.91 -2.06 -7.73
N ILE A 195 18.44 -2.90 -8.66
CA ILE A 195 18.92 -2.88 -10.05
C ILE A 195 18.60 -1.53 -10.73
N LYS A 196 17.41 -0.96 -10.52
CA LYS A 196 17.05 0.34 -11.09
C LYS A 196 17.93 1.48 -10.56
N SER A 197 18.38 1.38 -9.31
CA SER A 197 19.20 2.40 -8.65
C SER A 197 20.68 2.37 -9.02
N GLU A 198 21.17 1.25 -9.57
CA GLU A 198 22.55 1.11 -10.04
C GLU A 198 22.88 2.16 -11.12
N GLU A 199 24.05 2.77 -11.00
CA GLU A 199 24.52 3.77 -11.96
C GLU A 199 25.18 3.10 -13.18
N ILE A 200 24.85 3.60 -14.36
CA ILE A 200 25.42 3.23 -15.65
C ILE A 200 26.02 4.48 -16.29
N GLU A 201 27.19 4.31 -16.90
CA GLU A 201 27.75 5.28 -17.84
C GLU A 201 27.29 4.96 -19.27
N ILE A 202 26.46 5.83 -19.84
CA ILE A 202 25.98 5.68 -21.21
C ILE A 202 26.81 6.58 -22.12
N THR A 203 27.45 5.94 -23.08
CA THR A 203 28.15 6.64 -24.16
C THR A 203 27.23 6.87 -25.33
N PHE A 204 27.06 8.13 -25.74
CA PHE A 204 26.25 8.51 -26.88
C PHE A 204 27.01 9.45 -27.80
N SER A 205 26.51 9.63 -29.02
CA SER A 205 27.05 10.55 -30.00
C SER A 205 25.93 11.42 -30.56
N TYR A 206 26.03 12.74 -30.42
CA TYR A 206 25.12 13.63 -31.15
C TYR A 206 25.47 13.59 -32.63
N TRP A 207 24.46 13.40 -33.47
CA TRP A 207 24.62 13.20 -34.90
C TRP A 207 23.83 14.25 -35.68
N ASP A 208 24.56 15.20 -36.24
CA ASP A 208 24.10 16.25 -37.16
C ASP A 208 24.61 16.02 -38.60
N GLY A 209 25.30 14.89 -38.82
CA GLY A 209 26.13 14.62 -40.01
C GLY A 209 27.59 14.38 -39.62
N SER A 210 28.00 14.90 -38.46
CA SER A 210 29.24 14.57 -37.75
C SER A 210 28.89 13.94 -36.40
N GLY A 211 29.69 12.98 -35.95
CA GLY A 211 29.47 12.28 -34.69
C GLY A 211 30.21 12.93 -33.53
N HIS A 212 29.50 13.53 -32.58
CA HIS A 212 30.08 14.15 -31.39
C HIS A 212 29.87 13.26 -30.16
N ARG A 213 30.89 12.46 -29.81
CA ARG A 213 30.82 11.48 -28.72
C ARG A 213 30.86 12.14 -27.34
N ARG A 214 29.98 11.73 -26.45
CA ARG A 214 29.86 12.18 -25.05
C ARG A 214 29.46 11.03 -24.14
N THR A 215 29.77 11.15 -22.87
CA THR A 215 29.36 10.20 -21.83
C THR A 215 28.49 10.90 -20.79
N VAL A 216 27.43 10.23 -20.34
CA VAL A 216 26.59 10.70 -19.24
C VAL A 216 26.34 9.56 -18.26
N LYS A 217 26.46 9.88 -16.97
CA LYS A 217 26.16 8.96 -15.86
C LYS A 217 24.70 9.09 -15.40
N MET A 218 24.01 7.97 -15.27
CA MET A 218 22.63 7.92 -14.77
C MET A 218 22.26 6.54 -14.23
N LYS A 219 21.09 6.45 -13.57
CA LYS A 219 20.60 5.19 -13.00
C LYS A 219 19.94 4.31 -14.07
N LYS A 220 19.98 2.97 -13.92
CA LYS A 220 19.34 2.04 -14.88
C LYS A 220 17.83 2.29 -15.02
N GLY A 221 17.19 2.69 -13.94
CA GLY A 221 15.76 2.97 -13.89
C GLY A 221 15.33 4.27 -14.59
N ASN A 222 16.27 5.10 -15.05
CA ASN A 222 15.92 6.33 -15.75
C ASN A 222 15.36 6.03 -17.14
N SER A 223 14.34 6.77 -17.55
CA SER A 223 13.78 6.68 -18.90
C SER A 223 14.72 7.31 -19.93
N ILE A 224 14.56 6.92 -21.19
CA ILE A 224 15.32 7.51 -22.30
C ILE A 224 15.02 9.01 -22.43
N GLN A 225 13.80 9.44 -22.10
CA GLN A 225 13.46 10.87 -22.03
C GLN A 225 14.35 11.63 -21.04
N GLN A 226 14.57 11.08 -19.84
CA GLN A 226 15.47 11.68 -18.83
C GLN A 226 16.93 11.66 -19.31
N PHE A 227 17.34 10.59 -20.00
CA PHE A 227 18.65 10.53 -20.64
C PHE A 227 18.83 11.64 -21.68
N LEU A 228 17.86 11.81 -22.58
CA LEU A 228 17.87 12.82 -23.61
C LEU A 228 17.85 14.24 -23.03
N GLN A 229 17.16 14.46 -21.91
CA GLN A 229 17.19 15.74 -21.19
C GLN A 229 18.60 16.07 -20.68
N LYS A 230 19.27 15.12 -20.01
CA LYS A 230 20.66 15.29 -19.56
C LYS A 230 21.64 15.45 -20.72
N ALA A 231 21.46 14.67 -21.79
CA ALA A 231 22.25 14.78 -23.00
C ALA A 231 22.09 16.17 -23.65
N LEU A 232 20.85 16.66 -23.76
CA LEU A 232 20.52 17.97 -24.30
C LEU A 232 21.16 19.10 -23.49
N GLU A 233 21.10 19.05 -22.16
CA GLU A 233 21.75 20.05 -21.29
C GLU A 233 23.26 20.10 -21.52
N SER A 234 23.89 18.94 -21.70
CA SER A 234 25.31 18.89 -22.05
C SER A 234 25.55 19.53 -23.43
N LEU A 235 24.76 19.17 -24.45
CA LEU A 235 24.97 19.54 -25.84
C LEU A 235 24.64 21.01 -26.14
N ARG A 236 23.74 21.63 -25.38
CA ARG A 236 23.36 23.06 -25.50
C ARG A 236 24.54 24.02 -25.37
N LYS A 237 25.65 23.58 -24.76
CA LYS A 237 26.88 24.37 -24.63
C LYS A 237 27.62 24.51 -25.96
N ASP A 238 27.55 23.50 -26.81
CA ASP A 238 28.33 23.42 -28.06
C ASP A 238 27.45 23.76 -29.27
N PHE A 239 26.18 23.32 -29.26
CA PHE A 239 25.28 23.45 -30.41
C PHE A 239 24.15 24.45 -30.12
N SER A 240 24.20 25.60 -30.77
CA SER A 240 23.19 26.67 -30.63
C SER A 240 21.81 26.24 -31.15
N GLU A 241 21.78 25.39 -32.18
CA GLU A 241 20.56 24.80 -32.76
C GLU A 241 19.73 23.99 -31.75
N LEU A 242 20.38 23.37 -30.75
CA LEU A 242 19.71 22.61 -29.69
C LEU A 242 19.12 23.49 -28.58
N ARG A 243 19.36 24.80 -28.61
CA ARG A 243 18.83 25.73 -27.59
C ARG A 243 17.30 25.85 -27.67
N SER A 244 16.75 25.84 -28.87
CA SER A 244 15.30 25.90 -29.10
C SER A 244 14.63 24.53 -29.06
N ALA A 245 15.39 23.45 -29.21
CA ALA A 245 14.84 22.10 -29.28
C ALA A 245 14.43 21.58 -27.91
N GLY A 246 13.25 20.97 -27.85
CA GLY A 246 12.75 20.21 -26.70
C GLY A 246 13.22 18.76 -26.76
N VAL A 247 13.08 18.04 -25.64
CA VAL A 247 13.42 16.61 -25.55
C VAL A 247 12.63 15.76 -26.56
N GLU A 248 11.37 16.14 -26.83
CA GLU A 248 10.49 15.46 -27.77
C GLU A 248 10.95 15.51 -29.25
N GLN A 249 11.81 16.47 -29.57
CA GLN A 249 12.40 16.63 -30.89
C GLN A 249 13.70 15.83 -31.04
N LEU A 250 14.24 15.26 -29.97
CA LEU A 250 15.37 14.34 -30.05
C LEU A 250 14.87 12.91 -30.26
N MET A 251 15.72 12.09 -30.86
CA MET A 251 15.52 10.66 -31.02
C MET A 251 16.81 9.96 -30.59
N TYR A 252 16.66 8.83 -29.89
CA TYR A 252 17.79 7.97 -29.52
C TYR A 252 17.81 6.74 -30.41
N ILE A 253 18.94 6.50 -31.06
CA ILE A 253 19.16 5.37 -31.95
C ILE A 253 20.29 4.53 -31.38
N LYS A 254 20.06 3.25 -31.17
CA LYS A 254 21.11 2.30 -30.78
C LYS A 254 21.08 1.12 -31.74
N GLU A 255 22.21 0.80 -32.36
CA GLU A 255 22.35 -0.39 -33.22
C GLU A 255 21.26 -0.49 -34.32
N ASP A 256 21.00 0.63 -35.00
CA ASP A 256 19.95 0.81 -36.02
C ASP A 256 18.50 0.69 -35.53
N LEU A 257 18.28 0.75 -34.21
CA LEU A 257 16.95 0.75 -33.62
C LEU A 257 16.66 2.11 -32.96
N ILE A 258 15.56 2.71 -33.38
CA ILE A 258 15.00 3.94 -32.79
C ILE A 258 14.29 3.54 -31.52
N ILE A 259 14.83 3.97 -30.38
CA ILE A 259 14.27 3.60 -29.09
C ILE A 259 13.23 4.62 -28.63
N PRO A 260 12.00 4.19 -28.25
CA PRO A 260 10.97 5.08 -27.72
C PRO A 260 11.36 5.75 -26.39
N HIS A 261 10.88 6.97 -26.16
CA HIS A 261 11.24 7.80 -24.99
C HIS A 261 10.76 7.23 -23.64
N HIS A 262 9.68 6.46 -23.66
CA HIS A 262 9.05 5.91 -22.46
C HIS A 262 9.74 4.67 -21.91
N HIS A 263 10.60 4.01 -22.69
CA HIS A 263 11.38 2.88 -22.20
C HIS A 263 12.50 3.35 -21.28
N SER A 264 12.86 2.51 -20.31
CA SER A 264 14.00 2.69 -19.43
C SER A 264 15.16 1.80 -19.83
N PHE A 265 16.38 2.15 -19.43
CA PHE A 265 17.54 1.26 -19.65
C PHE A 265 17.34 -0.10 -18.95
N TYR A 266 16.65 -0.08 -17.81
CA TYR A 266 16.22 -1.26 -17.08
C TYR A 266 15.44 -2.25 -17.96
N ASP A 267 14.51 -1.77 -18.80
CA ASP A 267 13.67 -2.65 -19.63
C ASP A 267 14.52 -3.43 -20.64
N PHE A 268 15.53 -2.80 -21.25
CA PHE A 268 16.45 -3.46 -22.18
C PHE A 268 17.39 -4.45 -21.49
N ILE A 269 17.74 -4.18 -20.23
CA ILE A 269 18.58 -5.07 -19.41
C ILE A 269 17.84 -6.35 -19.08
N VAL A 270 16.61 -6.23 -18.59
CA VAL A 270 15.80 -7.38 -18.17
C VAL A 270 15.43 -8.25 -19.36
N THR A 271 15.00 -7.63 -20.46
CA THR A 271 14.63 -8.36 -21.69
C THR A 271 15.83 -8.92 -22.45
N LYS A 272 17.06 -8.50 -22.09
CA LYS A 272 18.29 -8.78 -22.85
C LYS A 272 18.10 -8.48 -24.34
N ALA A 273 17.52 -7.31 -24.62
CA ALA A 273 17.14 -6.92 -25.97
C ALA A 273 18.34 -6.99 -26.92
N ARG A 274 18.18 -7.76 -28.00
CA ARG A 274 19.16 -7.87 -29.09
C ARG A 274 18.63 -7.06 -30.27
N GLY A 275 19.50 -6.28 -30.91
CA GLY A 275 19.22 -5.62 -32.19
C GLY A 275 19.78 -6.38 -33.38
N LYS A 276 19.79 -5.72 -34.55
CA LYS A 276 20.28 -6.30 -35.82
C LYS A 276 21.77 -6.68 -35.78
N SER A 277 22.55 -6.00 -34.95
CA SER A 277 24.01 -6.13 -34.82
C SER A 277 24.46 -6.91 -33.57
N GLY A 278 23.54 -7.35 -32.72
CA GLY A 278 23.88 -7.99 -31.44
C GLY A 278 23.15 -7.34 -30.26
N PRO A 279 23.58 -7.60 -29.01
CA PRO A 279 22.96 -7.02 -27.82
C PRO A 279 22.94 -5.49 -27.87
N LEU A 280 21.79 -4.86 -27.57
CA LEU A 280 21.68 -3.39 -27.56
C LEU A 280 22.57 -2.74 -26.51
N PHE A 281 22.78 -3.44 -25.41
CA PHE A 281 23.64 -2.99 -24.34
C PHE A 281 24.31 -4.19 -23.69
N ASN A 282 25.64 -4.11 -23.61
CA ASN A 282 26.43 -5.02 -22.79
C ASN A 282 26.60 -4.35 -21.43
N PHE A 283 25.76 -4.74 -20.48
CA PHE A 283 25.89 -4.30 -19.09
C PHE A 283 26.58 -5.35 -18.22
N ASP A 284 27.30 -6.29 -18.86
CA ASP A 284 28.05 -7.26 -18.10
C ASP A 284 29.18 -6.55 -17.36
N VAL A 285 29.27 -6.93 -16.09
CA VAL A 285 30.06 -6.31 -15.04
C VAL A 285 31.52 -6.37 -15.46
N HIS A 286 32.03 -5.29 -16.04
CA HIS A 286 33.47 -5.05 -16.05
C HIS A 286 33.85 -4.53 -14.65
N GLU A 287 33.71 -5.38 -13.63
CA GLU A 287 34.52 -5.24 -12.43
C GLU A 287 35.96 -5.52 -12.90
N ASP A 288 36.74 -4.45 -13.05
CA ASP A 288 38.20 -4.45 -13.02
C ASP A 288 38.95 -5.57 -13.76
N VAL A 289 38.97 -5.53 -15.10
CA VAL A 289 40.04 -6.14 -15.90
C VAL A 289 40.78 -5.06 -16.69
N ARG A 290 41.43 -4.13 -15.98
CA ARG A 290 42.43 -3.19 -16.57
C ARG A 290 43.82 -3.32 -15.94
N LEU A 291 44.18 -4.53 -15.51
CA LEU A 291 45.51 -4.82 -14.98
C LEU A 291 46.33 -5.80 -15.83
N LEU A 292 45.77 -6.37 -16.90
CA LEU A 292 46.52 -7.26 -17.79
C LEU A 292 46.22 -6.90 -19.24
N SER A 293 47.27 -6.53 -19.97
CA SER A 293 47.27 -6.35 -21.43
C SER A 293 47.09 -7.70 -22.14
N ASP A 294 45.95 -8.35 -21.95
CA ASP A 294 45.62 -9.61 -22.61
C ASP A 294 44.81 -9.33 -23.88
N ALA A 295 45.40 -9.67 -25.04
CA ALA A 295 44.85 -9.43 -26.38
C ALA A 295 43.81 -10.49 -26.82
N THR A 296 43.32 -11.31 -25.88
CA THR A 296 42.35 -12.38 -26.12
C THR A 296 40.90 -11.99 -25.89
N VAL A 297 40.65 -10.85 -25.23
CA VAL A 297 39.31 -10.31 -25.02
C VAL A 297 39.02 -9.34 -26.17
N GLU A 298 38.15 -9.74 -27.10
CA GLU A 298 37.63 -8.85 -28.13
C GLU A 298 37.07 -7.59 -27.46
N LYS A 299 37.52 -6.42 -27.92
CA LYS A 299 36.87 -5.16 -27.55
C LYS A 299 35.46 -5.20 -28.12
N ASP A 300 34.50 -5.64 -27.32
CA ASP A 300 33.08 -5.56 -27.62
C ASP A 300 32.65 -4.08 -27.58
N GLU A 301 33.04 -3.32 -28.61
CA GLU A 301 32.61 -1.95 -28.87
C GLU A 301 31.13 -1.98 -29.24
N SER A 302 30.27 -2.05 -28.23
CA SER A 302 28.87 -1.66 -28.41
C SER A 302 28.87 -0.21 -28.92
N HIS A 303 28.29 0.00 -30.12
CA HIS A 303 28.40 1.28 -30.79
C HIS A 303 27.77 2.37 -29.91
N ALA A 304 28.39 3.54 -29.82
CA ALA A 304 27.80 4.65 -29.08
C ALA A 304 26.41 4.95 -29.66
N GLY A 305 25.40 5.06 -28.81
CA GLY A 305 24.05 5.37 -29.26
C GLY A 305 24.01 6.76 -29.90
N LYS A 306 23.33 6.93 -31.03
CA LYS A 306 23.23 8.20 -31.74
C LYS A 306 22.04 8.99 -31.20
N VAL A 307 22.25 10.27 -30.90
CA VAL A 307 21.20 11.23 -30.55
C VAL A 307 21.02 12.16 -31.74
N VAL A 308 19.82 12.18 -32.30
CA VAL A 308 19.53 12.83 -33.58
C VAL A 308 18.30 13.72 -33.41
N LEU A 309 18.27 14.87 -34.09
CA LEU A 309 17.05 15.69 -34.19
C LEU A 309 16.04 15.02 -35.12
N ARG A 310 14.77 14.96 -34.73
CA ARG A 310 13.65 14.44 -35.54
C ARG A 310 13.58 15.11 -36.91
N SER A 311 13.78 16.43 -36.95
CA SER A 311 13.82 17.21 -38.19
C SER A 311 14.98 16.83 -39.11
N TRP A 312 16.13 16.45 -38.55
CA TRP A 312 17.27 15.91 -39.30
C TRP A 312 16.95 14.51 -39.81
N TYR A 313 16.39 13.64 -38.97
CA TYR A 313 16.02 12.28 -39.34
C TYR A 313 15.00 12.27 -40.48
N GLU A 314 13.95 13.07 -40.42
CA GLU A 314 12.92 13.13 -41.46
C GLU A 314 13.46 13.56 -42.83
N LYS A 315 14.43 14.47 -42.85
CA LYS A 315 15.12 14.92 -44.07
C LYS A 315 16.08 13.84 -44.58
N ASN A 316 16.81 13.17 -43.70
CA ASN A 316 17.92 12.29 -44.07
C ASN A 316 17.58 10.80 -44.04
N LYS A 317 16.35 10.39 -43.68
CA LYS A 317 15.92 8.98 -43.58
C LYS A 317 16.09 8.14 -44.85
N HIS A 318 16.29 8.77 -46.01
CA HIS A 318 16.53 8.06 -47.26
C HIS A 318 18.03 7.84 -47.54
N ILE A 319 18.91 8.44 -46.75
CA ILE A 319 20.36 8.40 -46.88
C ILE A 319 20.93 7.47 -45.81
N PHE A 320 21.94 6.67 -46.18
CA PHE A 320 22.68 5.85 -45.22
C PHE A 320 23.47 6.74 -44.23
N PRO A 321 23.47 6.48 -42.91
CA PRO A 321 22.94 5.29 -42.22
C PRO A 321 21.48 5.38 -41.75
N ALA A 322 20.83 6.54 -41.86
CA ALA A 322 19.48 6.77 -41.33
C ALA A 322 18.41 5.89 -41.98
N SER A 323 18.62 5.48 -43.23
CA SER A 323 17.73 4.56 -43.96
C SER A 323 17.61 3.16 -43.36
N ARG A 324 18.55 2.75 -42.50
CA ARG A 324 18.55 1.44 -41.86
C ARG A 324 17.82 1.42 -40.52
N TRP A 325 17.49 2.59 -39.99
CA TRP A 325 16.91 2.74 -38.66
C TRP A 325 15.43 2.32 -38.63
N GLU A 326 15.11 1.37 -37.76
CA GLU A 326 13.74 0.88 -37.56
C GLU A 326 13.26 1.24 -36.14
N PRO A 327 11.96 1.53 -35.92
CA PRO A 327 11.41 1.60 -34.57
C PRO A 327 11.66 0.30 -33.81
N TYR A 328 12.10 0.42 -32.54
CA TYR A 328 12.25 -0.74 -31.67
C TYR A 328 10.89 -1.38 -31.41
N ASP A 329 10.78 -2.67 -31.71
CA ASP A 329 9.62 -3.50 -31.45
C ASP A 329 10.04 -4.64 -30.50
N PRO A 330 9.49 -4.71 -29.27
CA PRO A 330 9.88 -5.72 -28.28
C PRO A 330 9.49 -7.15 -28.69
N GLU A 331 8.54 -7.33 -29.61
CA GLU A 331 8.12 -8.67 -30.06
C GLU A 331 9.08 -9.27 -31.09
N LYS A 332 9.84 -8.41 -31.80
CA LYS A 332 10.76 -8.83 -32.85
C LYS A 332 12.05 -9.35 -32.22
N LYS A 333 12.32 -10.65 -32.37
CA LYS A 333 13.56 -11.28 -31.90
C LYS A 333 14.61 -11.33 -33.01
N TRP A 334 15.74 -10.67 -32.78
CA TRP A 334 16.90 -10.73 -33.68
C TRP A 334 17.90 -11.78 -33.17
N ASP A 335 17.64 -13.05 -33.47
CA ASP A 335 18.51 -14.16 -33.04
C ASP A 335 19.79 -14.29 -33.89
N LYS A 336 19.80 -13.72 -35.11
CA LYS A 336 20.95 -13.76 -36.04
C LYS A 336 21.41 -12.36 -36.40
N TYR A 337 22.72 -12.15 -36.40
CA TYR A 337 23.36 -10.97 -36.95
C TYR A 337 22.94 -10.82 -38.41
N THR A 338 22.25 -9.73 -38.72
CA THR A 338 21.61 -9.51 -40.03
C THR A 338 22.16 -8.27 -40.74
N ILE A 339 23.33 -7.79 -40.34
CA ILE A 339 24.03 -6.74 -41.11
C ILE A 339 24.52 -7.39 -42.42
N ARG A 340 23.98 -6.92 -43.54
CA ARG A 340 24.45 -7.21 -44.90
C ARG A 340 25.08 -5.98 -45.49
#